data_AF-A0A5B7AIZ9-F1
#
_entry.id   AF-A0A5B7AIZ9-F1
#
_cell.length_a   1.000
_cell.length_b   1.000
_cell.length_c   1.000
_cell.angle_alpha   90.00
_cell.angle_beta   90.00
_cell.angle_gamma   90.00
#
_symmetry.space_group_name_H-M   'P 1'
#
loop_
_entity.id
_entity.type
_entity.pdbx_description
1 polymer ?
#
loop_
_entity_poly.entity_id
_entity_poly.type
_entity_poly.pdbx_seq_one_letter_code
_entity_poly.pdbx_strand_id
1 'polypeptide(L)'
;SENQKNLLSDPWRMNQLQKHLSSEGHPYHKFSTGNWDTLEVRPKARGVDTRHELLKFYEANYSASLMHLVVYTKESLDKTQILVENKFQEIRNIDRSCPRFPGQPCTSEHLQILVKAVPIKQGHKLRIIWPITPTIHHYTEGPSRYLSHLIGHEGEGSVFFVLKTLGWATSLSAGESDSTFDFSFFKVIIDLTDSGQEHVEDVVALLFKYIQLLQQSGACKWIFDELSAISETVFHYQDKTTPIGYVVNVAMNMQLYPPKDWLVGSSLPSNFNPVLIQSILNELTPNNVRIFWESTKFEGHTEMTEPWYGTAYSVERITGSMIQQWMETAPDEHLHLPAPNLFIPTDLSLKNVLEKAKFPLLLRKSSYSRLWYKPDTRFSTPKAYVKIDFNCPYAGNSPEAEVLVEIFTRLLMDYLNEYGRSLRVLRGNNNSHSSLTVLKICTTVLLDGTAV
;
A
#
# COMPACT_ATOMS: atom_id res chain seq x y z
N SER A 1 -3.18 -1.99 26.42
CA SER A 1 -2.98 -3.17 25.57
C SER A 1 -2.71 -2.80 24.11
N GLU A 2 -3.56 -2.00 23.43
CA GLU A 2 -3.36 -1.67 22.00
C GLU A 2 -2.03 -0.96 21.73
N ASN A 3 -1.74 0.14 22.44
CA ASN A 3 -0.45 0.83 22.31
C ASN A 3 0.74 -0.11 22.63
N GLN A 4 0.62 -0.92 23.68
CA GLN A 4 1.68 -1.87 24.09
C GLN A 4 1.99 -2.89 22.99
N LYS A 5 0.99 -3.41 22.30
CA LYS A 5 1.17 -4.30 21.14
C LYS A 5 1.98 -3.61 20.03
N ASN A 6 1.73 -2.32 19.82
CA ASN A 6 2.34 -1.55 18.75
C ASN A 6 3.78 -1.10 19.06
N LEU A 7 4.21 -1.09 20.33
CA LEU A 7 5.56 -0.66 20.74
C LEU A 7 6.70 -1.40 20.01
N LEU A 8 6.48 -2.68 19.71
CA LEU A 8 7.44 -3.56 19.03
C LEU A 8 7.26 -3.62 17.50
N SER A 9 6.40 -2.77 16.94
CA SER A 9 6.10 -2.77 15.51
C SER A 9 6.78 -1.60 14.80
N ASP A 10 7.82 -1.90 14.02
CA ASP A 10 8.58 -0.89 13.26
C ASP A 10 7.71 0.05 12.40
N PRO A 11 6.65 -0.42 11.69
CA PRO A 11 5.75 0.50 11.00
C PRO A 11 5.10 1.57 11.90
N TRP A 12 4.71 1.24 13.13
CA TRP A 12 4.12 2.18 14.08
C TRP A 12 5.18 3.12 14.65
N ARG A 13 6.35 2.58 14.99
CA ARG A 13 7.52 3.33 15.47
C ARG A 13 7.93 4.39 14.46
N MET A 14 8.06 4.02 13.18
CA MET A 14 8.42 4.93 12.10
C MET A 14 7.33 5.94 11.75
N ASN A 15 6.05 5.53 11.77
CA ASN A 15 4.95 6.47 11.55
C ASN A 15 4.94 7.55 12.65
N GLN A 16 5.06 7.16 13.92
CA GLN A 16 5.12 8.12 15.01
C GLN A 16 6.40 8.98 15.00
N LEU A 17 7.55 8.43 14.59
CA LEU A 17 8.77 9.20 14.39
C LEU A 17 8.62 10.24 13.26
N GLN A 18 8.00 9.88 12.14
CA GLN A 18 7.71 10.82 11.05
C GLN A 18 6.84 11.99 11.50
N LYS A 19 5.85 11.71 12.35
CA LYS A 19 4.98 12.71 13.00
C LYS A 19 5.76 13.57 13.99
N HIS A 20 6.58 12.96 14.83
CA HIS A 20 7.39 13.67 15.81
C HIS A 20 8.38 14.65 15.15
N LEU A 21 8.91 14.31 13.98
CA LEU A 21 9.78 15.16 13.17
C LEU A 21 9.00 16.10 12.21
N SER A 22 7.80 16.49 12.59
CA SER A 22 6.97 17.49 11.91
C SER A 22 6.64 18.64 12.87
N SER A 23 6.11 19.75 12.34
CA SER A 23 5.86 20.96 13.12
C SER A 23 5.03 20.68 14.38
N GLU A 24 5.56 21.03 15.55
CA GLU A 24 4.90 20.81 16.84
C GLU A 24 3.52 21.48 16.94
N GLY A 25 3.33 22.61 16.24
CA GLY A 25 2.06 23.33 16.17
C GLY A 25 1.00 22.63 15.31
N HIS A 26 1.42 21.71 14.43
CA HIS A 26 0.50 21.02 13.52
C HIS A 26 -0.11 19.77 14.17
N PRO A 27 -1.41 19.49 14.01
CA PRO A 27 -2.07 18.32 14.62
C PRO A 27 -1.46 16.97 14.23
N TYR A 28 -0.80 16.89 13.07
CA TYR A 28 -0.09 15.69 12.62
C TYR A 28 1.01 15.25 13.60
N HIS A 29 1.65 16.16 14.34
CA HIS A 29 2.68 15.82 15.33
C HIS A 29 2.15 14.95 16.49
N LYS A 30 0.85 15.02 16.77
CA LYS A 30 0.24 14.38 17.94
C LYS A 30 0.35 12.84 17.92
N PHE A 31 0.53 12.27 19.10
CA PHE A 31 0.34 10.85 19.35
C PHE A 31 -1.16 10.50 19.33
N SER A 32 -1.58 9.69 18.36
CA SER A 32 -2.99 9.47 18.04
C SER A 32 -3.63 8.27 18.72
N THR A 33 -2.85 7.26 19.13
CA THR A 33 -3.41 6.04 19.74
C THR A 33 -3.87 6.28 21.18
N GLY A 34 -3.13 7.11 21.93
CA GLY A 34 -3.32 7.25 23.37
C GLY A 34 -2.83 6.02 24.16
N ASN A 35 -2.63 6.20 25.45
CA ASN A 35 -2.26 5.14 26.39
C ASN A 35 -2.74 5.50 27.82
N TRP A 36 -2.44 4.62 28.78
CA TRP A 36 -2.79 4.84 30.19
C TRP A 36 -2.24 6.16 30.74
N ASP A 37 -1.04 6.55 30.34
CA ASP A 37 -0.42 7.79 30.79
C ASP A 37 -1.17 9.02 30.24
N THR A 38 -1.51 9.03 28.95
CA THR A 38 -2.20 10.17 28.31
C THR A 38 -3.69 10.26 28.66
N LEU A 39 -4.35 9.13 28.94
CA LEU A 39 -5.81 9.06 29.11
C LEU A 39 -6.24 8.89 30.57
N GLU A 40 -5.32 8.61 31.50
CA GLU A 40 -5.64 8.45 32.93
C GLU A 40 -4.65 9.18 33.83
N VAL A 41 -3.35 8.84 33.78
CA VAL A 41 -2.36 9.32 34.76
C VAL A 41 -2.15 10.83 34.68
N ARG A 42 -1.77 11.36 33.51
CA ARG A 42 -1.53 12.81 33.32
C ARG A 42 -2.81 13.64 33.48
N PRO A 43 -3.98 13.23 32.94
CA PRO A 43 -5.24 13.94 33.21
C PRO A 43 -5.57 14.02 34.70
N LYS A 44 -5.52 12.90 35.43
CA LYS A 44 -5.81 12.87 36.87
C LYS A 44 -4.85 13.75 37.68
N ALA A 45 -3.55 13.71 37.36
CA ALA A 45 -2.55 14.57 38.01
C ALA A 45 -2.82 16.08 37.80
N ARG A 46 -3.48 16.46 36.70
CA ARG A 46 -3.90 17.84 36.40
C ARG A 46 -5.31 18.17 36.88
N GLY A 47 -6.00 17.24 37.56
CA GLY A 47 -7.38 17.42 38.00
C GLY A 47 -8.41 17.42 36.86
N VAL A 48 -8.08 16.82 35.70
CA VAL A 48 -8.98 16.72 34.54
C VAL A 48 -9.84 15.46 34.67
N ASP A 49 -11.18 15.64 34.67
CA ASP A 49 -12.13 14.54 34.55
C ASP A 49 -12.25 14.09 33.10
N THR A 50 -11.69 12.91 32.82
CA THR A 50 -11.64 12.32 31.47
C THR A 50 -13.03 11.92 30.95
N ARG A 51 -13.97 11.60 31.84
CA ARG A 51 -15.36 11.33 31.45
C ARG A 51 -16.04 12.61 31.00
N HIS A 52 -15.84 13.71 31.73
CA HIS A 52 -16.38 15.01 31.34
C HIS A 52 -15.82 15.47 29.98
N GLU A 53 -14.51 15.34 29.76
CA GLU A 53 -13.90 15.67 28.46
C GLU A 53 -14.39 14.77 27.32
N LEU A 54 -14.66 13.49 27.57
CA LEU A 54 -15.28 12.59 26.57
C LEU A 54 -16.69 13.06 26.19
N LEU A 55 -17.52 13.43 27.17
CA LEU A 55 -18.86 13.94 26.90
C LEU A 55 -18.82 15.27 26.14
N LYS A 56 -17.94 16.17 26.56
CA LYS A 56 -17.70 17.44 25.86
C LYS A 56 -17.23 17.21 24.42
N PHE A 57 -16.35 16.23 24.19
CA PHE A 57 -15.92 15.86 22.84
C PHE A 57 -17.09 15.28 22.03
N TYR A 58 -17.90 14.39 22.62
CA TYR A 58 -19.08 13.81 21.98
C TYR A 58 -20.08 14.91 21.58
N GLU A 59 -20.49 15.74 22.54
CA GLU A 59 -21.45 16.83 22.31
C GLU A 59 -20.95 17.86 21.30
N ALA A 60 -19.64 18.12 21.27
CA ALA A 60 -19.07 19.05 20.33
C ALA A 60 -18.89 18.45 18.93
N ASN A 61 -18.56 17.16 18.78
CA ASN A 61 -18.07 16.60 17.51
C ASN A 61 -19.02 15.58 16.84
N TYR A 62 -19.87 14.88 17.60
CA TYR A 62 -20.79 13.88 17.04
C TYR A 62 -22.08 14.55 16.56
N SER A 63 -22.05 14.99 15.29
CA SER A 63 -23.18 15.63 14.59
C SER A 63 -23.69 14.75 13.47
N ALA A 64 -25.01 14.64 13.30
CA ALA A 64 -25.61 13.94 12.15
C ALA A 64 -25.08 14.46 10.80
N SER A 65 -24.79 15.78 10.69
CA SER A 65 -24.20 16.40 9.49
C SER A 65 -22.83 15.84 9.06
N LEU A 66 -22.11 15.14 9.94
CA LEU A 66 -20.80 14.54 9.67
C LEU A 66 -20.85 13.02 9.50
N MET A 67 -22.00 12.41 9.80
CA MET A 67 -22.14 10.96 9.83
C MET A 67 -22.58 10.42 8.48
N HIS A 68 -22.02 9.27 8.11
CA HIS A 68 -22.42 8.51 6.92
C HIS A 68 -22.73 7.08 7.36
N LEU A 69 -23.81 6.52 6.84
CA LEU A 69 -24.30 5.19 7.20
C LEU A 69 -24.51 4.35 5.94
N VAL A 70 -24.03 3.12 5.97
CA VAL A 70 -24.27 2.12 4.91
C VAL A 70 -24.82 0.86 5.57
N VAL A 71 -25.96 0.39 5.09
CA VAL A 71 -26.63 -0.83 5.58
C VAL A 71 -26.60 -1.90 4.49
N TYR A 72 -26.12 -3.09 4.84
CA TYR A 72 -26.10 -4.25 3.95
C TYR A 72 -27.09 -5.29 4.46
N THR A 73 -28.20 -5.49 3.73
CA THR A 73 -29.28 -6.39 4.13
C THR A 73 -29.90 -7.12 2.94
N LYS A 74 -30.71 -8.15 3.23
CA LYS A 74 -31.50 -8.89 2.24
C LYS A 74 -32.92 -8.31 2.06
N GLU A 75 -33.33 -7.39 2.94
CA GLU A 75 -34.64 -6.73 2.85
C GLU A 75 -34.71 -5.77 1.66
N SER A 76 -35.92 -5.37 1.28
CA SER A 76 -36.12 -4.34 0.25
C SER A 76 -35.61 -2.96 0.71
N LEU A 77 -35.38 -2.07 -0.25
CA LEU A 77 -34.96 -0.69 0.05
C LEU A 77 -35.98 0.03 0.94
N ASP A 78 -37.28 -0.08 0.65
CA ASP A 78 -38.33 0.58 1.44
C ASP A 78 -38.33 0.14 2.91
N LYS A 79 -38.23 -1.16 3.17
CA LYS A 79 -38.16 -1.68 4.55
C LYS A 79 -36.89 -1.23 5.25
N THR A 80 -35.78 -1.20 4.52
CA THR A 80 -34.48 -0.79 5.05
C THR A 80 -34.48 0.69 5.41
N GLN A 81 -35.09 1.53 4.57
CA GLN A 81 -35.26 2.95 4.82
C GLN A 81 -36.06 3.19 6.10
N ILE A 82 -37.24 2.56 6.24
CA ILE A 82 -38.06 2.68 7.45
C ILE A 82 -37.27 2.26 8.70
N LEU A 83 -36.49 1.17 8.63
CA LEU A 83 -35.67 0.71 9.75
C LEU A 83 -34.57 1.73 10.11
N VAL A 84 -33.92 2.32 9.11
CA VAL A 84 -32.86 3.30 9.29
C VAL A 84 -33.42 4.60 9.88
N GLU A 85 -34.50 5.13 9.31
CA GLU A 85 -35.16 6.34 9.81
C GLU A 85 -35.57 6.16 11.27
N ASN A 86 -36.28 5.07 11.59
CA ASN A 86 -36.72 4.79 12.96
C ASN A 86 -35.57 4.69 13.97
N LYS A 87 -34.36 4.27 13.55
CA LYS A 87 -33.22 4.09 14.46
C LYS A 87 -32.30 5.29 14.55
N PHE A 88 -32.17 6.07 13.48
CA PHE A 88 -31.11 7.07 13.34
C PHE A 88 -31.63 8.51 13.18
N GLN A 89 -32.94 8.72 12.97
CA GLN A 89 -33.49 10.08 12.82
C GLN A 89 -33.31 10.97 14.06
N GLU A 90 -33.20 10.38 15.25
CA GLU A 90 -33.03 11.11 16.51
C GLU A 90 -31.58 11.54 16.78
N ILE A 91 -30.62 11.16 15.91
CA ILE A 91 -29.25 11.63 16.07
C ILE A 91 -29.22 13.15 15.93
N ARG A 92 -28.72 13.81 16.98
CA ARG A 92 -28.61 15.26 17.03
C ARG A 92 -27.78 15.79 15.87
N ASN A 93 -28.33 16.74 15.13
CA ASN A 93 -27.58 17.57 14.22
C ASN A 93 -27.22 18.89 14.91
N ILE A 94 -25.92 19.17 15.06
CA ILE A 94 -25.42 20.45 15.57
C ILE A 94 -24.85 21.34 14.45
N ASP A 95 -25.14 20.99 13.19
CA ASP A 95 -24.71 21.68 11.98
C ASP A 95 -23.20 21.95 11.93
N ARG A 96 -22.44 20.97 12.42
CA ARG A 96 -20.99 21.05 12.45
C ARG A 96 -20.41 20.77 11.07
N SER A 97 -19.46 21.60 10.66
CA SER A 97 -18.63 21.38 9.47
C SER A 97 -17.46 20.44 9.75
N CYS A 98 -17.00 19.74 8.72
CA CYS A 98 -15.85 18.84 8.83
C CYS A 98 -14.60 19.64 9.25
N PRO A 99 -13.89 19.26 10.33
CA PRO A 99 -12.72 19.99 10.77
C PRO A 99 -11.62 19.92 9.71
N ARG A 100 -11.03 21.09 9.39
CA ARG A 100 -9.92 21.24 8.46
C ARG A 100 -8.70 21.77 9.20
N PHE A 101 -7.54 21.28 8.83
CA PHE A 101 -6.27 21.68 9.40
C PHE A 101 -5.37 22.13 8.26
N PRO A 102 -5.62 23.33 7.71
CA PRO A 102 -4.90 23.80 6.54
C PRO A 102 -3.42 24.01 6.87
N GLY A 103 -2.57 23.74 5.88
CA GLY A 103 -1.12 23.86 5.98
C GLY A 103 -0.41 22.52 5.89
N GLN A 104 0.86 22.59 5.49
CA GLN A 104 1.71 21.40 5.43
C GLN A 104 2.26 21.08 6.82
N PRO A 105 2.26 19.80 7.26
CA PRO A 105 2.84 19.40 8.54
C PRO A 105 4.36 19.63 8.60
N CYS A 106 5.02 19.72 7.45
CA CYS A 106 6.47 19.93 7.32
C CYS A 106 6.74 21.29 6.69
N THR A 107 7.30 22.22 7.46
CA THR A 107 7.88 23.49 6.96
C THR A 107 9.32 23.25 6.46
N SER A 108 9.98 24.28 5.90
CA SER A 108 11.33 24.18 5.34
C SER A 108 12.40 23.64 6.31
N GLU A 109 12.24 23.85 7.62
CA GLU A 109 13.13 23.28 8.65
C GLU A 109 12.97 21.76 8.83
N HIS A 110 11.82 21.21 8.44
CA HIS A 110 11.48 19.79 8.52
C HIS A 110 11.74 19.01 7.21
N LEU A 111 12.10 19.73 6.14
CA LEU A 111 12.52 19.17 4.85
C LEU A 111 14.05 19.12 4.79
N GLN A 112 14.61 18.43 3.79
CA GLN A 112 16.06 18.35 3.62
C GLN A 112 16.74 17.70 4.82
N ILE A 113 16.14 16.60 5.30
CA ILE A 113 16.63 15.82 6.43
C ILE A 113 16.90 14.36 6.04
N LEU A 114 17.95 13.80 6.62
CA LEU A 114 18.24 12.38 6.68
C LEU A 114 18.11 11.93 8.13
N VAL A 115 17.24 10.97 8.39
CA VAL A 115 16.94 10.44 9.72
C VAL A 115 17.49 9.03 9.79
N LYS A 116 18.52 8.81 10.60
CA LYS A 116 19.03 7.46 10.88
C LYS A 116 18.28 6.90 12.08
N ALA A 117 17.56 5.81 11.92
CA ALA A 117 16.70 5.24 12.96
C ALA A 117 17.00 3.77 13.20
N VAL A 118 16.87 3.33 14.46
CA VAL A 118 17.11 1.94 14.86
C VAL A 118 15.77 1.17 14.89
N PRO A 119 15.55 0.22 13.96
CA PRO A 119 14.39 -0.66 13.99
C PRO A 119 14.56 -1.76 15.06
N ILE A 120 13.46 -2.40 15.42
CA ILE A 120 13.45 -3.60 16.29
C ILE A 120 13.81 -4.83 15.49
N LYS A 121 13.23 -4.99 14.29
CA LYS A 121 13.58 -6.11 13.40
C LYS A 121 14.93 -5.88 12.75
N GLN A 122 15.69 -6.96 12.60
CA GLN A 122 16.90 -6.96 11.79
C GLN A 122 16.58 -6.64 10.33
N GLY A 123 17.48 -5.89 9.70
CA GLY A 123 17.39 -5.50 8.29
C GLY A 123 17.59 -4.01 8.09
N HIS A 124 17.48 -3.63 6.81
CA HIS A 124 17.79 -2.29 6.33
C HIS A 124 16.63 -1.79 5.47
N LYS A 125 16.17 -0.58 5.72
CA LYS A 125 15.05 0.01 4.99
C LYS A 125 15.28 1.49 4.76
N LEU A 126 14.94 1.94 3.56
CA LEU A 126 14.98 3.34 3.19
C LEU A 126 13.57 3.81 2.88
N ARG A 127 13.12 4.88 3.53
CA ARG A 127 11.87 5.59 3.18
C ARG A 127 12.20 6.98 2.71
N ILE A 128 11.91 7.25 1.45
CA ILE A 128 12.07 8.55 0.84
C ILE A 128 10.69 9.17 0.71
N ILE A 129 10.51 10.35 1.32
CA ILE A 129 9.20 10.93 1.58
C ILE A 129 9.18 12.38 1.09
N TRP A 130 8.15 12.75 0.35
CA TRP A 130 7.89 14.12 -0.07
C TRP A 130 6.49 14.55 0.38
N PRO A 131 6.32 15.72 1.02
CA PRO A 131 5.00 16.33 1.10
C PRO A 131 4.54 16.67 -0.33
N ILE A 132 3.31 16.32 -0.66
CA ILE A 132 2.71 16.59 -1.96
C ILE A 132 1.33 17.23 -1.82
N THR A 133 0.87 17.84 -2.91
CA THR A 133 -0.53 18.25 -3.06
C THR A 133 -1.43 17.01 -2.96
N PRO A 134 -2.45 17.01 -2.07
CA PRO A 134 -3.32 15.84 -1.89
C PRO A 134 -4.05 15.45 -3.17
N THR A 135 -3.91 14.20 -3.59
CA THR A 135 -4.51 13.78 -4.86
C THR A 135 -6.00 13.51 -4.76
N ILE A 136 -6.56 13.53 -3.54
CA ILE A 136 -8.00 13.40 -3.32
C ILE A 136 -8.81 14.48 -4.05
N HIS A 137 -8.23 15.67 -4.26
CA HIS A 137 -8.85 16.75 -5.07
C HIS A 137 -8.87 16.46 -6.58
N HIS A 138 -8.11 15.46 -6.99
CA HIS A 138 -7.82 15.09 -8.38
C HIS A 138 -7.95 13.57 -8.58
N TYR A 139 -8.88 12.96 -7.85
CA TYR A 139 -9.03 11.50 -7.82
C TYR A 139 -9.43 10.92 -9.19
N THR A 140 -10.08 11.71 -10.04
CA THR A 140 -10.43 11.34 -11.42
C THR A 140 -9.24 11.31 -12.36
N GLU A 141 -8.21 12.12 -12.09
CA GLU A 141 -6.96 12.17 -12.84
C GLU A 141 -5.91 11.18 -12.27
N GLY A 142 -6.02 10.84 -10.98
CA GLY A 142 -5.20 9.84 -10.31
C GLY A 142 -3.68 10.05 -10.41
N PRO A 143 -3.13 11.26 -10.21
CA PRO A 143 -1.72 11.54 -10.47
C PRO A 143 -0.77 10.69 -9.62
N SER A 144 -1.00 10.57 -8.30
CA SER A 144 -0.14 9.70 -7.47
C SER A 144 -0.22 8.24 -7.87
N ARG A 145 -1.37 7.75 -8.36
CA ARG A 145 -1.49 6.37 -8.86
C ARG A 145 -0.65 6.17 -10.12
N TYR A 146 -0.65 7.15 -11.03
CA TYR A 146 0.22 7.16 -12.20
C TYR A 146 1.71 7.13 -11.80
N LEU A 147 2.13 7.99 -10.86
CA LEU A 147 3.52 8.02 -10.38
C LEU A 147 3.92 6.73 -9.65
N SER A 148 3.03 6.19 -8.83
CA SER A 148 3.25 4.93 -8.10
C SER A 148 3.45 3.75 -9.06
N HIS A 149 2.73 3.74 -10.18
CA HIS A 149 2.86 2.71 -11.19
C HIS A 149 4.24 2.72 -11.86
N LEU A 150 4.78 3.91 -12.17
CA LEU A 150 6.09 4.05 -12.80
C LEU A 150 7.24 3.84 -11.82
N ILE A 151 7.23 4.56 -10.70
CA ILE A 151 8.31 4.48 -9.70
C ILE A 151 8.33 3.10 -9.03
N GLY A 152 7.15 2.52 -8.81
CA GLY A 152 6.99 1.16 -8.27
C GLY A 152 7.03 0.04 -9.32
N HIS A 153 7.42 0.34 -10.56
CA HIS A 153 7.61 -0.68 -11.59
C HIS A 153 8.80 -1.59 -11.26
N GLU A 154 8.75 -2.86 -11.66
CA GLU A 154 9.85 -3.83 -11.40
C GLU A 154 10.35 -4.54 -12.67
N GLY A 155 9.83 -4.20 -13.84
CA GLY A 155 10.38 -4.71 -15.10
C GLY A 155 11.68 -3.99 -15.50
N GLU A 156 12.31 -4.49 -16.55
CA GLU A 156 13.55 -3.94 -17.12
C GLU A 156 13.48 -2.40 -17.30
N GLY A 157 14.60 -1.73 -16.99
CA GLY A 157 14.73 -0.27 -17.02
C GLY A 157 14.13 0.48 -15.83
N SER A 158 13.40 -0.19 -14.94
CA SER A 158 12.93 0.43 -13.70
C SER A 158 14.04 0.62 -12.67
N VAL A 159 13.86 1.57 -11.76
CA VAL A 159 14.77 1.77 -10.62
C VAL A 159 14.92 0.49 -9.78
N PHE A 160 13.83 -0.24 -9.52
CA PHE A 160 13.92 -1.47 -8.74
C PHE A 160 14.71 -2.55 -9.47
N PHE A 161 14.51 -2.71 -10.78
CA PHE A 161 15.24 -3.69 -11.58
C PHE A 161 16.76 -3.46 -11.51
N VAL A 162 17.20 -2.20 -11.64
CA VAL A 162 18.61 -1.83 -11.50
C VAL A 162 19.13 -2.13 -10.09
N LEU A 163 18.43 -1.67 -9.06
CA LEU A 163 18.82 -1.90 -7.66
C LEU A 163 18.89 -3.40 -7.31
N LYS A 164 17.99 -4.20 -7.86
CA LYS A 164 18.00 -5.66 -7.71
C LYS A 164 19.17 -6.30 -8.44
N THR A 165 19.47 -5.86 -9.66
CA THR A 165 20.59 -6.37 -10.47
C THR A 165 21.94 -6.10 -9.82
N LEU A 166 22.08 -4.94 -9.17
CA LEU A 166 23.25 -4.58 -8.36
C LEU A 166 23.30 -5.32 -7.00
N GLY A 167 22.25 -6.05 -6.65
CA GLY A 167 22.13 -6.75 -5.37
C GLY A 167 21.93 -5.81 -4.18
N TRP A 168 21.42 -4.60 -4.39
CA TRP A 168 21.24 -3.57 -3.36
C TRP A 168 19.84 -3.56 -2.73
N ALA A 169 18.81 -4.02 -3.43
CA ALA A 169 17.44 -4.05 -2.93
C ALA A 169 16.73 -5.39 -3.16
N THR A 170 15.78 -5.70 -2.28
CA THR A 170 14.92 -6.89 -2.36
C THR A 170 13.45 -6.56 -2.64
N SER A 171 13.01 -5.35 -2.32
CA SER A 171 11.69 -4.86 -2.67
C SER A 171 11.67 -3.33 -2.83
N LEU A 172 10.72 -2.83 -3.64
CA LEU A 172 10.41 -1.41 -3.74
C LEU A 172 8.90 -1.21 -3.84
N SER A 173 8.39 -0.24 -3.08
CA SER A 173 7.01 0.22 -3.19
C SER A 173 6.96 1.73 -3.24
N ALA A 174 6.01 2.27 -4.00
CA ALA A 174 5.79 3.70 -4.13
C ALA A 174 4.29 4.01 -4.02
N GLY A 175 3.94 5.11 -3.36
CA GLY A 175 2.54 5.45 -3.13
C GLY A 175 2.30 6.74 -2.36
N GLU A 176 1.11 7.29 -2.55
CA GLU A 176 0.56 8.29 -1.65
C GLU A 176 0.22 7.66 -0.29
N SER A 177 0.42 8.40 0.79
CA SER A 177 0.23 7.94 2.17
C SER A 177 0.00 9.11 3.11
N ASP A 178 -0.54 8.83 4.32
CA ASP A 178 -0.90 9.84 5.32
C ASP A 178 -1.68 11.02 4.69
N SER A 179 -2.66 10.69 3.84
CA SER A 179 -3.41 11.66 3.04
C SER A 179 -4.61 12.19 3.81
N THR A 180 -4.81 13.50 3.69
CA THR A 180 -5.99 14.23 4.12
C THR A 180 -6.42 15.14 2.97
N PHE A 181 -7.50 15.89 3.13
CA PHE A 181 -7.81 16.93 2.15
C PHE A 181 -6.87 18.15 2.22
N ASP A 182 -6.04 18.29 3.25
CA ASP A 182 -5.19 19.47 3.45
C ASP A 182 -3.73 19.22 3.09
N PHE A 183 -3.23 18.02 3.36
CA PHE A 183 -1.86 17.59 3.04
C PHE A 183 -1.81 16.09 2.73
N SER A 184 -0.76 15.68 2.03
CA SER A 184 -0.47 14.28 1.75
C SER A 184 1.03 14.07 1.58
N PHE A 185 1.48 12.82 1.62
CA PHE A 185 2.87 12.46 1.37
C PHE A 185 2.97 11.41 0.27
N PHE A 186 3.91 11.60 -0.65
CA PHE A 186 4.36 10.54 -1.54
C PHE A 186 5.56 9.83 -0.90
N LYS A 187 5.53 8.51 -0.85
CA LYS A 187 6.57 7.69 -0.23
C LYS A 187 7.09 6.65 -1.21
N VAL A 188 8.40 6.49 -1.21
CA VAL A 188 9.10 5.35 -1.81
C VAL A 188 9.77 4.59 -0.67
N ILE A 189 9.48 3.30 -0.55
CA ILE A 189 10.04 2.43 0.48
C ILE A 189 10.83 1.33 -0.22
N ILE A 190 12.09 1.18 0.17
CA ILE A 190 13.04 0.21 -0.40
C ILE A 190 13.54 -0.68 0.74
N ASP A 191 13.35 -1.99 0.61
CA ASP A 191 14.01 -2.98 1.50
C ASP A 191 15.41 -3.25 0.95
N LEU A 192 16.44 -2.88 1.71
CA LEU A 192 17.84 -2.95 1.31
C LEU A 192 18.47 -4.28 1.71
N THR A 193 19.45 -4.73 0.93
CA THR A 193 20.37 -5.79 1.34
C THR A 193 21.49 -5.22 2.22
N ASP A 194 22.32 -6.09 2.79
CA ASP A 194 23.55 -5.65 3.48
C ASP A 194 24.50 -4.89 2.55
N SER A 195 24.54 -5.24 1.25
CA SER A 195 25.31 -4.51 0.24
C SER A 195 24.68 -3.14 -0.05
N GLY A 196 23.36 -3.08 -0.22
CA GLY A 196 22.65 -1.82 -0.46
C GLY A 196 22.73 -0.85 0.72
N GLN A 197 22.84 -1.37 1.94
CA GLN A 197 23.12 -0.58 3.14
C GLN A 197 24.45 0.18 3.07
N GLU A 198 25.46 -0.37 2.39
CA GLU A 198 26.76 0.30 2.20
C GLU A 198 26.74 1.29 1.01
N HIS A 199 25.70 1.25 0.17
CA HIS A 199 25.54 2.05 -1.06
C HIS A 199 24.29 2.95 -1.02
N VAL A 200 23.85 3.39 0.18
CA VAL A 200 22.58 4.12 0.32
C VAL A 200 22.57 5.43 -0.47
N GLU A 201 23.71 6.12 -0.56
CA GLU A 201 23.84 7.34 -1.36
C GLU A 201 23.57 7.05 -2.85
N ASP A 202 24.13 5.97 -3.40
CA ASP A 202 23.90 5.52 -4.77
C ASP A 202 22.45 5.06 -4.99
N VAL A 203 21.84 4.39 -4.00
CA VAL A 203 20.42 3.99 -4.07
C VAL A 203 19.51 5.23 -4.17
N VAL A 204 19.76 6.25 -3.34
CA VAL A 204 19.04 7.52 -3.39
C VAL A 204 19.27 8.21 -4.73
N ALA A 205 20.51 8.23 -5.21
CA ALA A 205 20.88 8.82 -6.49
C ALA A 205 20.16 8.16 -7.67
N LEU A 206 20.13 6.83 -7.76
CA LEU A 206 19.42 6.10 -8.81
C LEU A 206 17.92 6.39 -8.80
N LEU A 207 17.31 6.52 -7.62
CA LEU A 207 15.91 6.93 -7.50
C LEU A 207 15.69 8.35 -8.05
N PHE A 208 16.55 9.30 -7.72
CA PHE A 208 16.44 10.67 -8.24
C PHE A 208 16.77 10.77 -9.73
N LYS A 209 17.71 9.99 -10.27
CA LYS A 209 17.94 9.84 -11.71
C LYS A 209 16.67 9.35 -12.41
N TYR A 210 15.99 8.35 -11.83
CA TYR A 210 14.73 7.86 -12.39
C TYR A 210 13.62 8.92 -12.33
N ILE A 211 13.47 9.64 -11.21
CA ILE A 211 12.51 10.74 -11.09
C ILE A 211 12.81 11.84 -12.15
N GLN A 212 14.07 12.19 -12.36
CA GLN A 212 14.48 13.16 -13.37
C GLN A 212 14.15 12.69 -14.79
N LEU A 213 14.38 11.41 -15.10
CA LEU A 213 13.96 10.79 -16.36
C LEU A 213 12.44 10.91 -16.57
N LEU A 214 11.64 10.63 -15.53
CA LEU A 214 10.18 10.79 -15.60
C LEU A 214 9.80 12.25 -15.83
N GLN A 215 10.45 13.18 -15.15
CA GLN A 215 10.20 14.62 -15.28
C GLN A 215 10.48 15.12 -16.71
N GLN A 216 11.55 14.61 -17.34
CA GLN A 216 11.92 14.95 -18.71
C GLN A 216 11.01 14.29 -19.75
N SER A 217 10.59 13.04 -19.50
CA SER A 217 9.75 12.28 -20.44
C SER A 217 8.31 12.78 -20.48
N GLY A 218 7.83 13.33 -19.36
CA GLY A 218 6.46 13.79 -19.22
C GLY A 218 5.43 12.66 -19.06
N ALA A 219 4.19 13.05 -18.75
CA ALA A 219 3.08 12.12 -18.64
C ALA A 219 2.65 11.59 -20.02
N CYS A 220 2.66 10.27 -20.18
CA CYS A 220 2.33 9.58 -21.42
C CYS A 220 0.89 9.05 -21.36
N LYS A 221 0.09 9.38 -22.39
CA LYS A 221 -1.32 8.97 -22.46
C LYS A 221 -1.48 7.45 -22.46
N TRP A 222 -0.63 6.73 -23.19
CA TRP A 222 -0.76 5.27 -23.31
C TRP A 222 -0.60 4.57 -21.95
N ILE A 223 0.28 5.06 -21.06
CA ILE A 223 0.45 4.52 -19.69
C ILE A 223 -0.81 4.77 -18.86
N PHE A 224 -1.41 5.96 -19.01
CA PHE A 224 -2.67 6.27 -18.35
C PHE A 224 -3.81 5.38 -18.85
N ASP A 225 -3.87 5.14 -20.16
CA ASP A 225 -4.89 4.28 -20.77
C ASP A 225 -4.75 2.84 -20.29
N GLU A 226 -3.52 2.32 -20.17
CA GLU A 226 -3.26 1.01 -19.56
C GLU A 226 -3.76 0.95 -18.11
N LEU A 227 -3.39 1.94 -17.28
CA LEU A 227 -3.84 2.01 -15.89
C LEU A 227 -5.36 2.08 -15.78
N SER A 228 -6.01 2.82 -16.66
CA SER A 228 -7.47 2.95 -16.71
C SER A 228 -8.12 1.63 -17.10
N ALA A 229 -7.63 0.96 -18.16
CA ALA A 229 -8.16 -0.34 -18.60
C ALA A 229 -8.00 -1.44 -17.53
N ILE A 230 -6.87 -1.45 -16.83
CA ILE A 230 -6.64 -2.37 -15.71
C ILE A 230 -7.62 -2.09 -14.58
N SER A 231 -7.79 -0.82 -14.24
CA SER A 231 -8.71 -0.38 -13.19
C SER A 231 -10.16 -0.74 -13.50
N GLU A 232 -10.58 -0.49 -14.74
CA GLU A 232 -11.90 -0.81 -15.26
C GLU A 232 -12.17 -2.32 -15.19
N THR A 233 -11.21 -3.13 -15.63
CA THR A 233 -11.28 -4.59 -15.53
C THR A 233 -11.42 -5.05 -14.07
N VAL A 234 -10.59 -4.51 -13.17
CA VAL A 234 -10.62 -4.88 -11.74
C VAL A 234 -11.97 -4.52 -11.11
N PHE A 235 -12.52 -3.34 -11.42
CA PHE A 235 -13.79 -2.89 -10.86
C PHE A 235 -14.98 -3.70 -11.39
N HIS A 236 -15.10 -3.86 -12.70
CA HIS A 236 -16.23 -4.59 -13.32
C HIS A 236 -16.29 -6.05 -12.92
N TYR A 237 -15.13 -6.68 -12.72
CA TYR A 237 -15.03 -8.09 -12.39
C TYR A 237 -14.57 -8.30 -10.95
N GLN A 238 -14.78 -7.34 -10.04
CA GLN A 238 -14.41 -7.49 -8.64
C GLN A 238 -15.17 -8.65 -7.99
N ASP A 239 -14.48 -9.46 -7.21
CA ASP A 239 -15.13 -10.54 -6.44
C ASP A 239 -15.99 -9.94 -5.33
N LYS A 240 -17.10 -10.62 -5.00
CA LYS A 240 -17.94 -10.23 -3.88
C LYS A 240 -17.14 -10.23 -2.57
N THR A 241 -17.00 -9.07 -1.95
CA THR A 241 -16.29 -8.90 -0.67
C THR A 241 -17.19 -9.22 0.53
N THR A 242 -16.59 -9.33 1.71
CA THR A 242 -17.35 -9.55 2.95
C THR A 242 -18.24 -8.33 3.23
N PRO A 243 -19.49 -8.51 3.69
CA PRO A 243 -20.41 -7.41 3.92
C PRO A 243 -19.85 -6.32 4.84
N ILE A 244 -19.12 -6.71 5.90
CA ILE A 244 -18.53 -5.77 6.85
C ILE A 244 -17.46 -4.88 6.19
N GLY A 245 -16.58 -5.46 5.36
CA GLY A 245 -15.57 -4.69 4.64
C GLY A 245 -16.20 -3.77 3.61
N TYR A 246 -17.25 -4.24 2.94
CA TYR A 246 -17.97 -3.46 1.94
C TYR A 246 -18.63 -2.21 2.54
N VAL A 247 -19.41 -2.36 3.62
CA VAL A 247 -20.10 -1.20 4.23
C VAL A 247 -19.13 -0.18 4.81
N VAL A 248 -18.02 -0.64 5.42
CA VAL A 248 -16.98 0.25 5.95
C VAL A 248 -16.34 1.04 4.80
N ASN A 249 -15.96 0.37 3.72
CA ASN A 249 -15.35 1.03 2.56
C ASN A 249 -16.27 2.07 1.91
N VAL A 250 -17.55 1.73 1.70
CA VAL A 250 -18.51 2.68 1.11
C VAL A 250 -18.77 3.85 2.06
N ALA A 251 -18.91 3.61 3.37
CA ALA A 251 -19.12 4.69 4.34
C ALA A 251 -17.93 5.65 4.39
N MET A 252 -16.69 5.14 4.26
CA MET A 252 -15.50 5.97 4.12
C MET A 252 -15.51 6.77 2.81
N ASN A 253 -15.87 6.13 1.69
CA ASN A 253 -15.98 6.80 0.40
C ASN A 253 -17.02 7.93 0.42
N MET A 254 -18.11 7.81 1.18
CA MET A 254 -19.12 8.86 1.31
C MET A 254 -18.57 10.15 1.92
N GLN A 255 -17.50 10.06 2.74
CA GLN A 255 -16.82 11.23 3.30
C GLN A 255 -15.88 11.93 2.31
N LEU A 256 -15.49 11.22 1.25
CA LEU A 256 -14.41 11.62 0.36
C LEU A 256 -14.89 12.00 -1.05
N TYR A 257 -15.94 11.33 -1.53
CA TYR A 257 -16.36 11.37 -2.93
C TYR A 257 -17.82 11.81 -3.07
N PRO A 258 -18.19 12.40 -4.23
CA PRO A 258 -19.58 12.71 -4.52
C PRO A 258 -20.44 11.43 -4.66
N PRO A 259 -21.78 11.52 -4.50
CA PRO A 259 -22.67 10.35 -4.50
C PRO A 259 -22.54 9.39 -5.67
N LYS A 260 -22.29 9.91 -6.88
CA LYS A 260 -22.08 9.10 -8.08
C LYS A 260 -20.86 8.17 -7.99
N ASP A 261 -19.89 8.50 -7.14
CA ASP A 261 -18.60 7.83 -7.04
C ASP A 261 -18.42 7.08 -5.70
N TRP A 262 -19.46 6.96 -4.85
CA TRP A 262 -19.33 6.26 -3.57
C TRP A 262 -18.90 4.79 -3.68
N LEU A 263 -19.27 4.11 -4.77
CA LEU A 263 -18.89 2.72 -5.00
C LEU A 263 -17.53 2.57 -5.69
N VAL A 264 -17.20 3.50 -6.59
CA VAL A 264 -15.98 3.48 -7.40
C VAL A 264 -14.80 4.08 -6.63
N GLY A 265 -15.03 5.19 -5.93
CA GLY A 265 -13.99 5.99 -5.27
C GLY A 265 -12.90 6.42 -6.25
N SER A 266 -11.65 6.37 -5.81
CA SER A 266 -10.45 6.58 -6.65
C SER A 266 -10.04 5.35 -7.48
N SER A 267 -10.88 4.31 -7.54
CA SER A 267 -10.51 3.05 -8.19
C SER A 267 -10.44 3.17 -9.71
N LEU A 268 -11.13 4.14 -10.33
CA LEU A 268 -11.18 4.34 -11.78
C LEU A 268 -10.69 5.74 -12.16
N PRO A 269 -9.38 5.94 -12.43
CA PRO A 269 -8.96 7.16 -13.09
C PRO A 269 -9.61 7.22 -14.48
N SER A 270 -10.20 8.37 -14.81
CA SER A 270 -10.99 8.56 -16.04
C SER A 270 -10.52 9.74 -16.88
N ASN A 271 -9.81 10.71 -16.28
CA ASN A 271 -9.44 11.95 -16.92
C ASN A 271 -7.92 12.06 -17.07
N PHE A 272 -7.39 11.89 -18.29
CA PHE A 272 -5.97 12.11 -18.51
C PHE A 272 -5.65 13.61 -18.49
N ASN A 273 -4.90 14.06 -17.48
CA ASN A 273 -4.39 15.42 -17.40
C ASN A 273 -2.86 15.41 -17.23
N PRO A 274 -2.09 15.54 -18.33
CA PRO A 274 -0.63 15.44 -18.27
C PRO A 274 0.00 16.59 -17.48
N VAL A 275 -0.60 17.78 -17.51
CA VAL A 275 -0.09 18.96 -16.77
C VAL A 275 -0.17 18.73 -15.27
N LEU A 276 -1.28 18.17 -14.80
CA LEU A 276 -1.50 17.87 -13.39
C LEU A 276 -0.61 16.71 -12.90
N ILE A 277 -0.47 15.65 -13.70
CA ILE A 277 0.45 14.56 -13.38
C ILE A 277 1.88 15.10 -13.27
N GLN A 278 2.27 15.96 -14.22
CA GLN A 278 3.58 16.61 -14.21
C GLN A 278 3.76 17.52 -13.01
N SER A 279 2.74 18.28 -12.59
CA SER A 279 2.86 19.18 -11.45
C SER A 279 3.14 18.41 -10.15
N ILE A 280 2.46 17.28 -9.91
CA ILE A 280 2.75 16.42 -8.75
C ILE A 280 4.13 15.78 -8.86
N LEU A 281 4.54 15.33 -10.05
CA LEU A 281 5.89 14.79 -10.26
C LEU A 281 7.00 15.81 -10.00
N ASN A 282 6.74 17.09 -10.31
CA ASN A 282 7.66 18.19 -10.05
C ASN A 282 7.76 18.57 -8.56
N GLU A 283 6.90 18.04 -7.68
CA GLU A 283 7.02 18.21 -6.23
C GLU A 283 8.07 17.24 -5.62
N LEU A 284 8.39 16.15 -6.32
CA LEU A 284 9.36 15.13 -5.91
C LEU A 284 10.80 15.61 -6.13
N THR A 285 11.21 16.64 -5.40
CA THR A 285 12.53 17.29 -5.56
C THR A 285 13.48 16.97 -4.41
N PRO A 286 14.82 17.10 -4.62
CA PRO A 286 15.81 17.04 -3.55
C PRO A 286 15.60 18.09 -2.43
N ASN A 287 14.93 19.21 -2.73
CA ASN A 287 14.71 20.28 -1.75
C ASN A 287 13.47 20.04 -0.88
N ASN A 288 12.59 19.13 -1.27
CA ASN A 288 11.38 18.78 -0.51
C ASN A 288 11.45 17.40 0.15
N VAL A 289 12.60 16.73 0.07
CA VAL A 289 12.73 15.33 0.50
C VAL A 289 12.99 15.21 2.01
N ARG A 290 12.48 14.12 2.57
CA ARG A 290 12.82 13.60 3.90
C ARG A 290 13.20 12.13 3.73
N ILE A 291 14.39 11.75 4.15
CA ILE A 291 14.92 10.39 4.01
C ILE A 291 14.98 9.75 5.38
N PHE A 292 14.31 8.62 5.58
CA PHE A 292 14.40 7.81 6.80
C PHE A 292 15.17 6.54 6.46
N TRP A 293 16.34 6.41 7.06
CA TRP A 293 17.25 5.29 6.91
C TRP A 293 17.21 4.44 8.18
N GLU A 294 16.51 3.31 8.08
CA GLU A 294 16.34 2.36 9.16
C GLU A 294 17.41 1.27 9.07
N SER A 295 18.19 1.10 10.13
CA SER A 295 19.22 0.06 10.19
C SER A 295 19.59 -0.26 11.62
N THR A 296 19.70 -1.55 11.95
CA THR A 296 20.23 -1.99 13.25
C THR A 296 21.71 -1.62 13.44
N LYS A 297 22.44 -1.30 12.36
CA LYS A 297 23.84 -0.84 12.44
C LYS A 297 23.99 0.53 13.15
N PHE A 298 22.90 1.28 13.31
CA PHE A 298 22.90 2.56 14.04
C PHE A 298 22.71 2.41 15.55
N GLU A 299 22.55 1.18 16.06
CA GLU A 299 22.46 0.94 17.50
C GLU A 299 23.71 1.46 18.21
N GLY A 300 23.51 2.22 19.29
CA GLY A 300 24.60 2.89 20.02
C GLY A 300 25.18 4.15 19.36
N HIS A 301 24.76 4.48 18.14
CA HIS A 301 25.27 5.62 17.36
C HIS A 301 24.20 6.69 17.09
N THR A 302 23.16 6.73 17.93
CA THR A 302 22.03 7.67 17.83
C THR A 302 21.92 8.50 19.10
N GLU A 303 21.49 9.76 18.95
CA GLU A 303 21.53 10.76 20.03
C GLU A 303 20.15 11.08 20.61
N MET A 304 19.08 10.80 19.86
CA MET A 304 17.71 11.17 20.20
C MET A 304 16.84 9.93 20.39
N THR A 305 15.73 10.11 21.11
CA THR A 305 14.73 9.05 21.33
C THR A 305 13.34 9.62 21.20
N GLU A 306 12.52 9.03 20.32
CA GLU A 306 11.13 9.42 20.13
C GLU A 306 10.31 9.06 21.39
N PRO A 307 9.52 10.01 21.95
CA PRO A 307 8.97 9.88 23.30
C PRO A 307 7.91 8.80 23.50
N TRP A 308 7.16 8.39 22.47
CA TRP A 308 6.01 7.50 22.63
C TRP A 308 6.35 6.02 22.45
N TYR A 309 7.22 5.72 21.49
CA TYR A 309 7.65 4.37 21.16
C TYR A 309 9.08 4.08 21.59
N GLY A 310 9.87 5.09 21.97
CA GLY A 310 11.28 4.89 22.33
C GLY A 310 12.12 4.53 21.12
N THR A 311 11.83 5.14 19.97
CA THR A 311 12.61 4.94 18.74
C THR A 311 13.90 5.73 18.83
N ALA A 312 15.05 5.05 18.84
CA ALA A 312 16.35 5.71 18.83
C ALA A 312 16.67 6.22 17.41
N TYR A 313 17.11 7.47 17.30
CA TYR A 313 17.40 8.10 16.01
C TYR A 313 18.41 9.24 16.10
N SER A 314 18.94 9.66 14.96
CA SER A 314 19.65 10.93 14.76
C SER A 314 19.13 11.62 13.51
N VAL A 315 19.32 12.94 13.42
CA VAL A 315 18.86 13.75 12.29
C VAL A 315 20.05 14.54 11.74
N GLU A 316 20.25 14.42 10.43
CA GLU A 316 21.27 15.13 9.68
C GLU A 316 20.58 16.02 8.63
N ARG A 317 21.18 17.16 8.32
CA ARG A 317 20.73 18.01 7.21
C ARG A 317 21.36 17.49 5.92
N ILE A 318 20.56 17.36 4.88
CA ILE A 318 21.01 17.01 3.52
C ILE A 318 20.66 18.15 2.59
N THR A 319 21.58 18.57 1.73
CA THR A 319 21.26 19.64 0.77
C THR A 319 20.90 19.07 -0.59
N GLY A 320 20.16 19.84 -1.39
CA GLY A 320 19.93 19.47 -2.78
C GLY A 320 21.24 19.28 -3.56
N SER A 321 22.30 20.04 -3.24
CA SER A 321 23.62 19.88 -3.86
C SER A 321 24.30 18.56 -3.51
N MET A 322 24.13 18.05 -2.28
CA MET A 322 24.65 16.73 -1.89
C MET A 322 23.98 15.62 -2.71
N ILE A 323 22.65 15.68 -2.87
CA ILE A 323 21.91 14.70 -3.68
C ILE A 323 22.34 14.78 -5.14
N GLN A 324 22.56 15.98 -5.68
CA GLN A 324 23.09 16.15 -7.04
C GLN A 324 24.49 15.54 -7.18
N GLN A 325 25.37 15.73 -6.21
CA GLN A 325 26.69 15.07 -6.19
C GLN A 325 26.55 13.54 -6.20
N TRP A 326 25.64 12.98 -5.39
CA TRP A 326 25.37 11.54 -5.43
C TRP A 326 24.86 11.08 -6.80
N MET A 327 24.02 11.88 -7.47
CA MET A 327 23.56 11.59 -8.84
C MET A 327 24.71 11.60 -9.85
N GLU A 328 25.69 12.49 -9.70
CA GLU A 328 26.87 12.56 -10.59
C GLU A 328 27.82 11.37 -10.39
N THR A 329 27.95 10.86 -9.15
CA THR A 329 28.87 9.75 -8.82
C THR A 329 28.24 8.38 -8.98
N ALA A 330 26.92 8.26 -8.88
CA ALA A 330 26.23 6.99 -8.94
C ALA A 330 26.43 6.30 -10.29
N PRO A 331 26.39 4.94 -10.32
CA PRO A 331 26.53 4.17 -11.55
C PRO A 331 25.64 4.68 -12.69
N ASP A 332 26.18 4.63 -13.90
CA ASP A 332 25.41 4.92 -15.11
C ASP A 332 24.71 3.64 -15.55
N GLU A 333 23.40 3.61 -15.32
CA GLU A 333 22.56 2.43 -15.51
C GLU A 333 21.46 2.77 -16.52
N HIS A 334 21.05 1.78 -17.31
CA HIS A 334 20.07 1.97 -18.38
C HIS A 334 18.64 2.08 -17.83
N LEU A 335 18.35 3.19 -17.17
CA LEU A 335 17.01 3.57 -16.72
C LEU A 335 16.15 4.02 -17.91
N HIS A 336 14.95 3.48 -18.06
CA HIS A 336 14.01 3.87 -19.10
C HIS A 336 12.54 3.68 -18.66
N LEU A 337 11.60 4.22 -19.43
CA LEU A 337 10.17 3.97 -19.23
C LEU A 337 9.83 2.50 -19.49
N PRO A 338 8.78 1.95 -18.84
CA PRO A 338 8.35 0.59 -19.11
C PRO A 338 7.89 0.42 -20.57
N ALA A 339 8.00 -0.79 -21.09
CA ALA A 339 7.36 -1.18 -22.35
C ALA A 339 5.84 -1.42 -22.14
N PRO A 340 5.01 -1.33 -23.20
CA PRO A 340 3.59 -1.62 -23.12
C PRO A 340 3.28 -3.00 -22.52
N ASN A 341 2.27 -3.07 -21.65
CA ASN A 341 1.90 -4.31 -20.97
C ASN A 341 1.07 -5.22 -21.87
N LEU A 342 1.71 -6.26 -22.41
CA LEU A 342 1.11 -7.25 -23.29
C LEU A 342 0.06 -8.16 -22.61
N PHE A 343 -0.08 -8.11 -21.29
CA PHE A 343 -0.97 -9.01 -20.54
C PHE A 343 -2.33 -8.41 -20.21
N ILE A 344 -2.58 -7.13 -20.52
CA ILE A 344 -3.90 -6.51 -20.30
C ILE A 344 -4.96 -7.28 -21.10
N PRO A 345 -6.00 -7.82 -20.44
CA PRO A 345 -6.96 -8.68 -21.11
C PRO A 345 -7.82 -7.89 -22.08
N THR A 346 -7.91 -8.36 -23.32
CA THR A 346 -8.72 -7.74 -24.39
C THR A 346 -10.01 -8.51 -24.68
N ASP A 347 -10.03 -9.82 -24.40
CA ASP A 347 -11.23 -10.67 -24.50
C ASP A 347 -11.73 -11.03 -23.10
N LEU A 348 -12.87 -10.43 -22.72
CA LEU A 348 -13.56 -10.68 -21.45
C LEU A 348 -14.88 -11.43 -21.67
N SER A 349 -15.06 -12.04 -22.85
CA SER A 349 -16.26 -12.80 -23.17
C SER A 349 -16.39 -14.05 -22.30
N LEU A 350 -17.60 -14.29 -21.79
CA LEU A 350 -17.89 -15.48 -21.03
C LEU A 350 -18.07 -16.68 -21.96
N LYS A 351 -17.43 -17.81 -21.62
CA LYS A 351 -17.64 -19.06 -22.35
C LYS A 351 -18.99 -19.68 -21.95
N ASN A 352 -19.72 -20.18 -22.94
CA ASN A 352 -20.98 -20.90 -22.71
C ASN A 352 -20.71 -22.24 -22.03
N VAL A 353 -21.28 -22.42 -20.83
CA VAL A 353 -21.18 -23.65 -20.07
C VAL A 353 -22.42 -24.51 -20.31
N LEU A 354 -22.26 -25.58 -21.07
CA LEU A 354 -23.35 -26.54 -21.37
C LEU A 354 -23.64 -27.48 -20.18
N GLU A 355 -22.61 -27.83 -19.41
CA GLU A 355 -22.73 -28.78 -18.29
C GLU A 355 -22.67 -28.09 -16.93
N LYS A 356 -23.77 -28.16 -16.18
CA LYS A 356 -23.86 -27.65 -14.81
C LYS A 356 -23.38 -28.69 -13.79
N ALA A 357 -22.08 -28.89 -13.68
CA ALA A 357 -21.50 -29.79 -12.68
C ALA A 357 -21.46 -29.13 -11.29
N LYS A 358 -22.03 -29.81 -10.27
CA LYS A 358 -21.98 -29.33 -8.87
C LYS A 358 -20.56 -29.42 -8.27
N PHE A 359 -19.81 -30.45 -8.65
CA PHE A 359 -18.46 -30.75 -8.16
C PHE A 359 -17.44 -30.83 -9.31
N PRO A 360 -16.13 -30.70 -9.04
CA PRO A 360 -15.10 -30.92 -10.06
C PRO A 360 -15.15 -32.32 -10.66
N LEU A 361 -15.04 -32.39 -11.99
CA LEU A 361 -15.00 -33.61 -12.77
C LEU A 361 -13.56 -34.02 -13.01
N LEU A 362 -13.26 -35.31 -12.86
CA LEU A 362 -11.96 -35.88 -13.22
C LEU A 362 -11.93 -36.09 -14.74
N LEU A 363 -11.26 -35.19 -15.47
CA LEU A 363 -11.16 -35.27 -16.93
C LEU A 363 -10.04 -36.20 -17.39
N ARG A 364 -8.96 -36.28 -16.60
CA ARG A 364 -7.80 -37.11 -16.94
C ARG A 364 -7.21 -37.71 -15.68
N LYS A 365 -6.92 -39.02 -15.74
CA LYS A 365 -6.17 -39.76 -14.72
C LYS A 365 -5.10 -40.59 -15.42
N SER A 366 -3.84 -40.34 -15.10
CA SER A 366 -2.71 -41.18 -15.49
C SER A 366 -1.84 -41.50 -14.27
N SER A 367 -0.77 -42.26 -14.47
CA SER A 367 0.29 -42.43 -13.46
C SER A 367 1.03 -41.13 -13.14
N TYR A 368 0.99 -40.14 -14.03
CA TYR A 368 1.75 -38.89 -13.90
C TYR A 368 0.91 -37.69 -13.44
N SER A 369 -0.40 -37.67 -13.72
CA SER A 369 -1.24 -36.51 -13.38
C SER A 369 -2.72 -36.83 -13.21
N ARG A 370 -3.39 -35.96 -12.45
CA ARG A 370 -4.85 -35.93 -12.30
C ARG A 370 -5.35 -34.53 -12.64
N LEU A 371 -6.20 -34.42 -13.67
CA LEU A 371 -6.80 -33.15 -14.07
C LEU A 371 -8.24 -33.10 -13.60
N TRP A 372 -8.52 -32.17 -12.68
CA TRP A 372 -9.86 -31.85 -12.23
C TRP A 372 -10.31 -30.55 -12.89
N TYR A 373 -11.53 -30.54 -13.42
CA TYR A 373 -12.11 -29.37 -14.05
C TYR A 373 -13.51 -29.14 -13.52
N LYS A 374 -13.83 -27.88 -13.27
CA LYS A 374 -15.18 -27.43 -12.98
C LYS A 374 -15.41 -26.12 -13.70
N PRO A 375 -16.35 -26.03 -14.66
CA PRO A 375 -16.72 -24.75 -15.22
C PRO A 375 -17.39 -23.89 -14.14
N ASP A 376 -17.15 -22.58 -14.19
CA ASP A 376 -17.89 -21.66 -13.32
C ASP A 376 -19.36 -21.62 -13.74
N THR A 377 -20.22 -21.83 -12.75
CA THR A 377 -21.69 -21.82 -12.90
C THR A 377 -22.35 -20.88 -11.91
N ARG A 378 -21.56 -20.14 -11.12
CA ARG A 378 -22.04 -19.33 -10.01
C ARG A 378 -21.65 -17.87 -10.12
N PHE A 379 -20.42 -17.56 -10.54
CA PHE A 379 -19.90 -16.20 -10.50
C PHE A 379 -20.03 -15.49 -11.86
N SER A 380 -19.99 -16.24 -12.96
CA SER A 380 -20.11 -15.74 -14.32
C SER A 380 -19.14 -14.59 -14.60
N THR A 381 -17.89 -14.77 -14.14
CA THR A 381 -16.79 -13.81 -14.35
C THR A 381 -15.78 -14.35 -15.36
N PRO A 382 -15.07 -13.49 -16.13
CA PRO A 382 -14.03 -13.88 -17.08
C PRO A 382 -12.72 -14.23 -16.36
N LYS A 383 -12.82 -15.11 -15.35
CA LYS A 383 -11.72 -15.53 -14.49
C LYS A 383 -11.66 -17.05 -14.46
N ALA A 384 -10.44 -17.57 -14.42
CA ALA A 384 -10.19 -18.98 -14.17
C ALA A 384 -9.24 -19.13 -12.99
N TYR A 385 -9.51 -20.12 -12.13
CA TYR A 385 -8.59 -20.51 -11.08
C TYR A 385 -7.86 -21.79 -11.48
N VAL A 386 -6.54 -21.67 -11.65
CA VAL A 386 -5.66 -22.80 -11.95
C VAL A 386 -4.84 -23.11 -10.70
N LYS A 387 -5.01 -24.32 -10.16
CA LYS A 387 -4.19 -24.85 -9.07
C LYS A 387 -3.44 -26.07 -9.59
N ILE A 388 -2.11 -26.04 -9.45
CA ILE A 388 -1.23 -27.16 -9.78
C ILE A 388 -0.56 -27.61 -8.48
N ASP A 389 -0.72 -28.88 -8.15
CA ASP A 389 -0.15 -29.49 -6.96
C ASP A 389 0.91 -30.51 -7.40
N PHE A 390 2.13 -30.36 -6.91
CA PHE A 390 3.26 -31.24 -7.25
C PHE A 390 3.50 -32.19 -6.09
N ASN A 391 3.26 -33.48 -6.32
CA ASN A 391 3.59 -34.50 -5.32
C ASN A 391 5.08 -34.86 -5.44
N CYS A 392 5.87 -34.35 -4.50
CA CYS A 392 7.31 -34.57 -4.42
C CYS A 392 7.65 -35.22 -3.05
N PRO A 393 7.67 -36.55 -2.93
CA PRO A 393 7.87 -37.23 -1.65
C PRO A 393 9.18 -36.86 -0.94
N TYR A 394 10.22 -36.51 -1.69
CA TYR A 394 11.52 -36.10 -1.17
C TYR A 394 11.62 -34.62 -0.78
N ALA A 395 10.57 -33.82 -1.04
CA ALA A 395 10.59 -32.39 -0.76
C ALA A 395 10.36 -32.05 0.73
N GLY A 396 9.85 -33.00 1.52
CA GLY A 396 9.56 -32.83 2.94
C GLY A 396 9.92 -34.05 3.78
N ASN A 397 10.90 -34.83 3.33
CA ASN A 397 11.35 -36.02 4.07
C ASN A 397 12.36 -35.70 5.18
N SER A 398 12.92 -34.48 5.20
CA SER A 398 13.78 -33.98 6.26
C SER A 398 13.66 -32.45 6.39
N PRO A 399 14.05 -31.87 7.55
CA PRO A 399 14.09 -30.42 7.71
C PRO A 399 14.96 -29.71 6.67
N GLU A 400 16.08 -30.32 6.26
CA GLU A 400 16.96 -29.77 5.23
C GLU A 400 16.26 -29.73 3.86
N ALA A 401 15.55 -30.80 3.49
CA ALA A 401 14.78 -30.83 2.25
C ALA A 401 13.69 -29.75 2.20
N GLU A 402 12.98 -29.55 3.32
CA GLU A 402 11.95 -28.52 3.43
C GLU A 402 12.52 -27.11 3.24
N VAL A 403 13.67 -26.82 3.87
CA VAL A 403 14.37 -25.54 3.72
C VAL A 403 14.87 -25.34 2.28
N LEU A 404 15.44 -26.36 1.64
CA LEU A 404 15.90 -26.28 0.26
C LEU A 404 14.76 -26.04 -0.72
N VAL A 405 13.60 -26.65 -0.50
CA VAL A 405 12.40 -26.44 -1.31
C VAL A 405 11.84 -25.02 -1.14
N GLU A 406 11.85 -24.48 0.08
CA GLU A 406 11.50 -23.09 0.33
C GLU A 406 12.47 -22.13 -0.39
N ILE A 407 13.78 -22.35 -0.29
CA ILE A 407 14.79 -21.55 -1.00
C ILE A 407 14.58 -21.62 -2.52
N PHE A 408 14.43 -22.82 -3.07
CA PHE A 408 14.16 -23.02 -4.50
C PHE A 408 12.89 -22.28 -4.95
N THR A 409 11.81 -22.38 -4.18
CA THR A 409 10.54 -21.72 -4.50
C THR A 409 10.68 -20.21 -4.47
N ARG A 410 11.43 -19.65 -3.51
CA ARG A 410 11.72 -18.22 -3.45
C ARG A 410 12.57 -17.75 -4.63
N LEU A 411 13.63 -18.48 -4.97
CA LEU A 411 14.49 -18.15 -6.12
C LEU A 411 13.73 -18.26 -7.44
N LEU A 412 12.88 -19.27 -7.60
CA LEU A 412 12.03 -19.40 -8.79
C LEU A 412 11.02 -18.25 -8.89
N MET A 413 10.39 -17.87 -7.77
CA MET A 413 9.46 -16.74 -7.73
C MET A 413 10.17 -15.41 -8.00
N ASP A 414 11.42 -15.27 -7.55
CA ASP A 414 12.26 -14.09 -7.79
C ASP A 414 12.68 -13.99 -9.27
N TYR A 415 13.11 -15.12 -9.86
CA TYR A 415 13.44 -15.23 -11.28
C TYR A 415 12.23 -14.94 -12.18
N LEU A 416 11.05 -15.47 -11.83
CA LEU A 416 9.82 -15.22 -12.58
C LEU A 416 9.21 -13.84 -12.31
N ASN A 417 9.70 -13.07 -11.33
CA ASN A 417 9.06 -11.81 -10.94
C ASN A 417 9.05 -10.78 -12.07
N GLU A 418 10.12 -10.76 -12.89
CA GLU A 418 10.26 -9.88 -14.05
C GLU A 418 9.10 -10.06 -15.04
N TYR A 419 8.83 -11.30 -15.46
CA TYR A 419 7.72 -11.63 -16.35
C TYR A 419 6.35 -11.62 -15.64
N GLY A 420 6.34 -12.00 -14.36
CA GLY A 420 5.14 -12.19 -13.56
C GLY A 420 4.49 -10.90 -13.09
N ARG A 421 5.22 -9.77 -13.00
CA ARG A 421 4.63 -8.52 -12.49
C ARG A 421 3.67 -7.88 -13.47
N SER A 422 3.95 -7.89 -14.77
CA SER A 422 3.00 -7.40 -15.79
C SER A 422 1.64 -8.11 -15.71
N LEU A 423 1.64 -9.39 -15.30
CA LEU A 423 0.45 -10.17 -14.95
C LEU A 423 -0.17 -9.79 -13.59
N ARG A 424 0.64 -9.45 -12.57
CA ARG A 424 0.16 -9.06 -11.23
C ARG A 424 -0.50 -7.68 -11.20
N VAL A 425 -0.06 -6.72 -12.02
CA VAL A 425 -0.69 -5.38 -12.08
C VAL A 425 -2.20 -5.49 -12.41
N LEU A 426 -2.60 -6.53 -13.16
CA LEU A 426 -3.99 -6.85 -13.50
C LEU A 426 -4.85 -7.29 -12.31
N ARG A 427 -4.25 -7.57 -11.14
CA ARG A 427 -4.98 -8.03 -9.95
C ARG A 427 -5.47 -6.90 -9.05
N GLY A 428 -5.04 -5.67 -9.28
CA GLY A 428 -5.25 -4.56 -8.35
C GLY A 428 -4.47 -4.73 -7.03
N ASN A 429 -4.18 -3.63 -6.33
CA ASN A 429 -3.38 -3.58 -5.10
C ASN A 429 -4.03 -4.24 -3.86
N ASN A 430 -4.98 -5.16 -4.02
CA ASN A 430 -5.65 -5.79 -2.88
C ASN A 430 -4.87 -7.02 -2.40
N ASN A 431 -4.41 -6.95 -1.15
CA ASN A 431 -3.76 -7.99 -0.34
C ASN A 431 -4.61 -9.26 -0.10
N SER A 432 -5.62 -9.54 -0.93
CA SER A 432 -6.47 -10.73 -0.82
C SER A 432 -6.01 -11.81 -1.80
N HIS A 433 -5.93 -13.04 -1.29
CA HIS A 433 -5.53 -14.29 -1.96
C HIS A 433 -6.43 -14.74 -3.15
N SER A 434 -6.86 -13.83 -4.02
CA SER A 434 -7.62 -14.11 -5.24
C SER A 434 -6.68 -14.13 -6.45
N SER A 435 -6.30 -15.34 -6.83
CA SER A 435 -5.38 -15.68 -7.90
C SER A 435 -6.03 -15.64 -9.28
N LEU A 436 -5.66 -14.65 -10.10
CA LEU A 436 -5.53 -14.87 -11.55
C LEU A 436 -4.07 -15.26 -11.82
N THR A 437 -3.83 -16.57 -11.85
CA THR A 437 -2.54 -17.21 -12.20
C THR A 437 -1.41 -16.93 -11.20
N VAL A 438 -1.53 -17.38 -9.95
CA VAL A 438 -0.32 -17.76 -9.18
C VAL A 438 -0.18 -19.23 -9.47
N LEU A 439 0.95 -19.63 -10.05
CA LEU A 439 1.42 -21.01 -9.88
C LEU A 439 1.73 -21.14 -8.38
N LYS A 440 0.69 -21.42 -7.58
CA LYS A 440 0.89 -21.66 -6.15
C LYS A 440 1.42 -23.09 -6.12
N ILE A 441 2.74 -23.24 -6.17
CA ILE A 441 3.42 -24.49 -5.84
C ILE A 441 3.14 -24.69 -4.34
N CYS A 442 2.00 -25.30 -4.05
CA CYS A 442 1.75 -25.83 -2.73
C CYS A 442 2.39 -27.21 -2.72
N THR A 443 3.55 -27.33 -2.11
CA THR A 443 4.11 -28.64 -1.76
C THR A 443 3.29 -29.15 -0.58
N THR A 444 2.15 -29.80 -0.85
CA THR A 444 1.39 -30.46 0.21
C THR A 444 2.02 -31.82 0.43
N VAL A 445 2.76 -31.99 1.53
CA VAL A 445 3.17 -33.33 2.00
C VAL A 445 1.93 -34.02 2.53
N LEU A 446 1.27 -34.80 1.68
CA LEU A 446 0.33 -35.81 2.16
C LEU A 446 1.17 -36.94 2.75
N LEU A 447 1.27 -36.96 4.08
CA LEU A 447 1.66 -38.17 4.80
C LEU A 447 0.57 -39.21 4.54
N ASP A 448 0.82 -40.14 3.64
CA ASP A 448 0.01 -41.34 3.47
C ASP A 448 0.05 -42.13 4.78
N GLY A 449 -0.92 -41.87 5.65
CA GLY A 449 -1.27 -42.76 6.74
C GLY A 449 -2.02 -43.97 6.19
N THR A 450 -1.28 -44.94 5.66
CA THR A 450 -1.75 -46.33 5.59
C THR A 450 -1.08 -47.12 6.70
N ALA A 451 -1.80 -47.30 7.81
CA ALA A 451 -1.56 -48.38 8.75
C ALA A 451 -2.89 -48.79 9.40
N VAL A 452 -3.38 -49.94 8.94
CA VAL A 452 -4.53 -50.79 9.36
C VAL A 452 -5.91 -50.34 8.92
#